data_AF-A0A4R6L5B2-F1
#
_entry.id   AF-A0A4R6L5B2-F1
#
_cell.length_a   1.000
_cell.length_b   1.000
_cell.length_c   1.000
_cell.angle_alpha   90.00
_cell.angle_beta   90.00
_cell.angle_gamma   90.00
#
_symmetry.space_group_name_H-M   'P 1'
#
loop_
_entity.id
_entity.type
_entity.pdbx_description
1 polymer ?
#
loop_
_entity_poly.entity_id
_entity_poly.type
_entity_poly.pdbx_seq_one_letter_code
_entity_poly.pdbx_strand_id
1 'polypeptide(L)'
;MVTEACKKNHVTVNGQVAKPSKEVFPTDKITFRKDQITQIITVLDIPESRVGAKLVDIYRKNETSPEAYAHLELLKLSKEHYRKSGTGRPTKKDRRDIDEYGNDIIDKEETE
;
A
#
# COMPACT_ATOMS: atom_id res chain seq x y z
N MET A 1 7.76 6.81 -8.06
CA MET A 1 7.76 6.60 -9.54
C MET A 1 8.65 5.40 -9.90
N VAL A 2 8.43 4.69 -11.02
CA VAL A 2 9.20 3.45 -11.35
C VAL A 2 10.68 3.73 -11.53
N THR A 3 11.03 4.82 -12.19
CA THR A 3 12.42 5.27 -12.41
C THR A 3 13.19 5.46 -11.10
N GLU A 4 12.54 5.99 -10.07
CA GLU A 4 13.12 6.16 -8.73
C GLU A 4 13.33 4.81 -8.03
N ALA A 5 12.42 3.86 -8.21
CA ALA A 5 12.56 2.52 -7.65
C ALA A 5 13.76 1.78 -8.25
N CYS A 6 13.98 1.89 -9.56
CA CYS A 6 15.18 1.37 -10.21
C CYS A 6 16.45 2.07 -9.71
N LYS A 7 16.43 3.40 -9.54
CA LYS A 7 17.56 4.17 -8.97
C LYS A 7 17.90 3.76 -7.53
N LYS A 8 16.89 3.36 -6.74
CA LYS A 8 17.04 2.87 -5.36
C LYS A 8 17.37 1.37 -5.28
N ASN A 9 17.64 0.71 -6.41
CA ASN A 9 17.92 -0.73 -6.49
C ASN A 9 16.78 -1.61 -5.94
N HIS A 10 15.53 -1.13 -6.01
CA HIS A 10 14.35 -1.89 -5.55
C HIS A 10 13.77 -2.82 -6.63
N VAL A 11 14.36 -2.84 -7.83
CA VAL A 11 13.92 -3.63 -8.98
C VAL A 11 15.09 -4.44 -9.50
N THR A 12 14.87 -5.74 -9.69
CA THR A 12 15.83 -6.65 -10.32
C THR A 12 15.19 -7.34 -11.51
N VAL A 13 16.01 -7.62 -12.53
CA VAL A 13 15.66 -8.41 -13.71
C VAL A 13 16.60 -9.61 -13.72
N ASN A 14 16.04 -10.82 -13.72
CA ASN A 14 16.77 -12.09 -13.64
C ASN A 14 17.80 -12.12 -12.49
N GLY A 15 17.44 -11.51 -11.35
CA GLY A 15 18.29 -11.44 -10.16
C GLY A 15 19.36 -10.34 -10.17
N GLN A 16 19.52 -9.59 -11.27
CA GLN A 16 20.47 -8.48 -11.36
C GLN A 16 19.76 -7.14 -11.14
N VAL A 17 20.41 -6.21 -10.45
CA VAL A 17 19.88 -4.85 -10.24
C VAL A 17 19.71 -4.14 -11.58
N ALA A 18 18.48 -3.69 -11.86
CA ALA A 18 18.14 -3.12 -13.14
C ALA A 18 18.32 -1.58 -13.15
N LYS A 19 19.00 -1.07 -14.17
CA LYS A 19 19.00 0.37 -14.49
C LYS A 19 17.67 0.75 -15.16
N PRO A 20 17.18 2.00 -15.04
CA PRO A 20 15.95 2.43 -15.71
C PRO A 20 15.96 2.26 -17.24
N SER A 21 17.13 2.30 -17.87
CA SER A 21 17.33 2.13 -19.32
C SER A 21 17.55 0.68 -19.74
N LYS A 22 17.40 -0.28 -18.82
CA LYS A 22 17.59 -1.70 -19.13
C LYS A 22 16.43 -2.19 -19.98
N GLU A 23 16.74 -2.77 -21.13
CA GLU A 23 15.77 -3.48 -21.95
C GLU A 23 15.33 -4.77 -21.26
N VAL A 24 14.04 -5.07 -21.40
CA VAL A 24 13.40 -6.29 -20.90
C VAL A 24 12.90 -7.09 -22.09
N PHE A 25 12.92 -8.41 -21.97
CA PHE A 25 12.48 -9.33 -23.00
C PHE A 25 11.39 -10.27 -22.49
N PRO A 26 10.59 -10.86 -23.38
CA PRO A 26 9.72 -11.97 -23.03
C PRO A 26 10.49 -13.07 -22.29
N THR A 27 9.87 -13.69 -21.29
CA THR A 27 10.46 -14.70 -20.38
C THR A 27 11.31 -14.13 -19.24
N ASP A 28 11.64 -12.83 -19.24
CA ASP A 28 12.37 -12.23 -18.13
C ASP A 28 11.57 -12.26 -16.82
N LYS A 29 12.28 -12.54 -15.72
CA LYS A 29 11.72 -12.48 -14.37
C LYS A 29 12.08 -11.16 -13.71
N ILE A 30 11.05 -10.38 -13.38
CA ILE A 30 11.19 -9.10 -12.71
C ILE A 30 10.76 -9.27 -11.26
N THR A 31 11.65 -8.90 -10.35
CA THR A 31 11.37 -8.86 -8.92
C THR A 31 11.42 -7.42 -8.44
N PHE A 32 10.38 -6.99 -7.74
CA PHE A 32 10.34 -5.64 -7.19
C PHE A 32 9.60 -5.60 -5.86
N ARG A 33 9.99 -4.64 -5.01
CA ARG A 33 9.34 -4.44 -3.71
C ARG A 33 8.23 -3.39 -3.83
N LYS A 34 7.01 -3.77 -3.43
CA LYS A 34 5.85 -2.88 -3.39
C LYS A 34 5.03 -3.15 -2.12
N ASP A 35 4.60 -2.10 -1.42
CA ASP A 35 3.70 -2.20 -0.25
C ASP A 35 4.13 -3.23 0.80
N GLN A 36 5.45 -3.29 1.07
CA GLN A 36 6.11 -4.21 1.99
C GLN A 36 6.23 -5.67 1.53
N ILE A 37 5.66 -6.04 0.37
CA ILE A 37 5.84 -7.36 -0.24
C ILE A 37 6.83 -7.31 -1.40
N THR A 38 7.56 -8.41 -1.58
CA THR A 38 8.37 -8.65 -2.77
C THR A 38 7.50 -9.37 -3.78
N GLN A 39 7.21 -8.72 -4.90
CA GLN A 39 6.45 -9.30 -5.99
C GLN A 39 7.41 -9.83 -7.06
N ILE A 40 7.02 -10.97 -7.65
CA ILE A 40 7.75 -11.61 -8.72
C ILE A 40 6.78 -11.76 -9.89
N ILE A 41 7.18 -11.22 -11.04
CA ILE A 41 6.42 -11.33 -12.27
C ILE A 41 7.31 -11.87 -13.38
N THR A 42 6.72 -12.70 -14.25
CA THR A 42 7.34 -13.15 -15.49
C THR A 42 6.72 -12.36 -16.64
N VAL A 43 7.57 -11.75 -17.47
CA VAL A 43 7.13 -11.03 -18.67
C VAL A 43 6.73 -12.06 -19.73
N LEU A 44 5.53 -11.92 -20.30
CA LEU A 44 5.07 -12.76 -21.41
C LEU A 44 5.28 -12.05 -22.75
N ASP A 45 4.93 -10.77 -22.81
CA ASP A 45 5.10 -9.94 -24.00
C ASP A 45 5.11 -8.44 -23.62
N ILE A 46 5.52 -7.58 -24.54
CA ILE A 46 5.69 -6.14 -24.32
C ILE A 46 4.67 -5.38 -25.18
N PRO A 47 3.67 -4.73 -24.58
CA PRO A 47 2.71 -3.94 -25.33
C PRO A 47 3.35 -2.65 -25.84
N GLU A 48 2.94 -2.20 -27.03
CA GLU A 48 3.38 -0.94 -27.65
C GLU A 48 3.01 0.31 -26.81
N SER A 49 1.92 0.22 -26.05
CA SER A 49 1.45 1.30 -25.18
C SER A 49 0.90 0.77 -23.85
N ARG A 50 0.63 1.68 -22.92
CA ARG A 50 0.10 1.32 -21.59
C ARG A 50 -1.33 0.80 -21.73
N VAL A 51 -1.52 -0.48 -21.43
CA VAL A 51 -2.83 -1.14 -21.48
C VAL A 51 -3.64 -0.99 -20.18
N GLY A 52 -4.96 -1.11 -20.29
CA GLY A 52 -5.89 -1.08 -19.16
C GLY A 52 -5.76 -2.31 -18.26
N ALA A 53 -6.14 -2.18 -16.98
CA ALA A 53 -5.86 -3.16 -15.92
C ALA A 53 -6.27 -4.61 -16.26
N LYS A 54 -7.43 -4.82 -16.89
CA LYS A 54 -7.94 -6.16 -17.25
C LYS A 54 -7.09 -6.87 -18.29
N LEU A 55 -6.42 -6.12 -19.18
CA LEU A 55 -5.59 -6.67 -20.26
C LEU A 55 -4.13 -6.88 -19.82
N VAL A 56 -3.71 -6.32 -18.69
CA VAL A 56 -2.32 -6.40 -18.22
C VAL A 56 -1.90 -7.85 -18.00
N ASP A 57 -2.79 -8.70 -17.51
CA ASP A 57 -2.48 -10.09 -17.17
C ASP A 57 -2.27 -10.98 -18.41
N ILE A 58 -2.53 -10.46 -19.61
CA ILE A 58 -2.14 -11.11 -20.88
C ILE A 58 -0.62 -10.99 -21.09
N TYR A 59 -0.01 -9.88 -20.66
CA TYR A 59 1.40 -9.54 -20.90
C TYR A 59 2.33 -9.96 -19.76
N ARG A 60 1.78 -10.33 -18.60
CA ARG A 60 2.58 -10.74 -17.44
C ARG A 60 1.91 -11.91 -16.74
N LYS A 61 2.73 -12.78 -16.16
CA LYS A 61 2.30 -13.80 -15.21
C LYS A 61 2.79 -13.42 -13.81
N ASN A 62 1.88 -13.38 -12.83
CA ASN A 62 2.27 -13.17 -11.44
C ASN A 62 2.70 -14.51 -10.83
N GLU A 63 3.95 -14.60 -10.36
CA GLU A 63 4.53 -15.77 -9.69
C GLU A 63 4.76 -15.50 -8.19
N THR A 64 4.23 -14.40 -7.66
CA THR A 64 4.36 -14.03 -6.25
C THR A 64 3.75 -15.12 -5.35
N SER A 65 4.52 -15.59 -4.36
CA SER A 65 4.07 -16.62 -3.43
C SER A 65 2.81 -16.18 -2.67
N PRO A 66 1.80 -17.06 -2.50
CA PRO A 66 0.62 -16.77 -1.69
C PRO A 66 0.98 -16.47 -0.23
N GLU A 67 2.09 -17.00 0.27
CA GLU A 67 2.60 -16.73 1.62
C GLU A 67 2.94 -15.25 1.83
N ALA A 68 3.48 -14.57 0.81
CA ALA A 68 3.79 -13.15 0.89
C ALA A 68 2.55 -12.29 1.10
N TYR A 69 1.40 -12.72 0.53
CA TYR A 69 0.12 -12.05 0.76
C TYR A 69 -0.42 -12.31 2.16
N ALA A 70 -0.33 -13.56 2.64
CA ALA A 70 -0.74 -13.92 4.00
C ALA A 70 0.03 -13.12 5.07
N HIS A 71 1.33 -12.92 4.87
CA HIS A 71 2.14 -12.11 5.78
C HIS A 71 1.68 -10.63 5.82
N LEU A 72 1.31 -10.07 4.66
CA LEU A 72 0.79 -8.70 4.58
C LEU A 72 -0.59 -8.59 5.26
N GLU A 73 -1.45 -9.60 5.11
CA GLU A 73 -2.74 -9.66 5.77
C GLU A 73 -2.61 -9.76 7.29
N LEU A 74 -1.72 -10.63 7.78
CA LEU A 74 -1.40 -10.73 9.21
C LEU A 74 -0.88 -9.40 9.78
N LEU A 75 -0.02 -8.69 9.03
CA LEU A 75 0.45 -7.35 9.39
C LEU A 75 -0.66 -6.29 9.41
N LYS A 76 -1.70 -6.43 8.58
CA LYS A 76 -2.87 -5.54 8.63
C LYS A 76 -3.72 -5.85 9.85
N LEU A 77 -4.00 -7.11 10.12
CA LEU A 77 -4.75 -7.57 11.28
C LEU A 77 -4.10 -7.15 12.60
N SER A 78 -2.78 -7.25 12.73
CA SER A 78 -2.07 -6.81 13.93
C SER A 78 -2.13 -5.29 14.13
N LYS A 79 -2.15 -4.51 13.06
CA LYS A 79 -2.36 -3.04 13.12
C LYS A 79 -3.80 -2.69 13.44
N GLU A 80 -4.77 -3.47 13.00
CA GLU A 80 -6.18 -3.30 13.36
C GLU A 80 -6.44 -3.64 14.84
N HIS A 81 -5.56 -4.44 15.44
CA HIS A 81 -5.54 -4.72 16.87
C HIS A 81 -5.08 -3.52 17.73
N TYR A 82 -4.56 -2.44 17.12
CA TYR A 82 -4.47 -1.15 17.79
C TYR A 82 -5.87 -0.52 17.92
N ARG A 83 -6.12 0.07 19.09
CA ARG A 83 -7.38 0.73 19.48
C ARG A 83 -8.17 1.30 18.30
N LYS A 84 -9.45 0.91 18.18
CA LYS A 84 -10.42 1.65 17.36
C LYS A 84 -10.38 3.12 17.80
N SER A 85 -10.18 4.04 16.85
CA SER A 85 -10.28 5.48 17.07
C SER A 85 -11.53 5.77 17.92
N GLY A 86 -11.34 6.38 19.10
CA GLY A 86 -12.45 6.73 20.02
C GLY A 86 -12.60 5.84 21.27
N THR A 87 -11.92 4.70 21.38
CA THR A 87 -12.10 3.79 22.55
C THR A 87 -11.14 4.06 23.72
N GLY A 88 -10.75 5.32 23.96
CA GLY A 88 -9.71 5.68 24.95
C GLY A 88 -9.51 7.17 25.19
N ARG A 89 -8.24 7.61 25.28
CA ARG A 89 -7.90 9.05 25.37
C ARG A 89 -8.57 9.79 24.21
N PRO A 90 -9.46 10.76 24.47
CA PRO A 90 -10.20 11.47 23.44
C PRO A 90 -9.25 12.11 22.42
N THR A 91 -9.58 12.00 21.13
CA THR A 91 -8.84 12.74 20.10
C THR A 91 -9.06 14.24 20.29
N LYS A 92 -8.27 15.08 19.61
CA LYS A 92 -8.40 16.54 19.72
C LYS A 92 -9.79 17.03 19.31
N LYS A 93 -10.46 16.33 18.39
CA LYS A 93 -11.83 16.62 17.96
C LYS A 93 -12.82 16.21 19.06
N ASP A 94 -12.77 14.96 19.50
CA ASP A 94 -13.65 14.46 20.58
C ASP A 94 -13.54 15.28 21.86
N ARG A 95 -12.35 15.81 22.18
CA ARG A 95 -12.17 16.72 23.32
C ARG A 95 -12.89 18.05 23.14
N ARG A 96 -12.80 18.67 21.95
CA ARG A 96 -13.53 19.91 21.64
C ARG A 96 -15.04 19.69 21.68
N ASP A 97 -15.50 18.57 21.14
CA ASP A 97 -16.92 18.22 21.12
C ASP A 97 -17.44 17.97 22.56
N ILE A 98 -16.62 17.37 23.44
CA ILE A 98 -16.93 17.23 24.89
C ILE A 98 -16.91 18.58 25.61
N ASP A 99 -15.91 19.43 25.35
CA ASP A 99 -15.78 20.75 25.95
C ASP A 99 -16.96 21.66 25.54
N GLU A 100 -17.40 21.58 24.28
CA GLU A 100 -18.56 22.32 23.73
C GLU A 100 -19.89 21.83 24.33
N TYR A 101 -20.10 20.51 24.40
CA TYR A 101 -21.28 19.93 25.05
C TYR A 101 -21.36 20.27 26.56
N GLY A 102 -20.21 20.38 27.23
CA GLY A 102 -20.16 20.79 28.64
C GLY A 102 -20.58 22.25 28.86
N ASN A 103 -20.19 23.15 27.96
CA ASN A 103 -20.56 24.57 28.04
C ASN A 103 -22.05 24.81 27.79
N ASP A 104 -22.66 24.07 26.85
CA ASP A 104 -24.10 24.15 26.56
C ASP A 104 -24.99 23.77 27.76
N ILE A 105 -24.47 22.97 28.71
CA ILE A 105 -25.16 22.60 29.94
C ILE A 105 -25.07 23.73 30.97
N ILE A 106 -23.89 24.36 31.09
CA ILE A 106 -23.64 25.44 32.05
C ILE A 106 -24.45 26.69 31.68
N ASP A 107 -24.53 27.03 30.39
CA ASP A 107 -25.26 28.21 29.91
C ASP A 107 -26.79 28.09 30.09
N LYS A 108 -27.32 26.87 30.18
CA LYS A 108 -28.75 26.60 30.44
C LYS A 108 -29.14 26.66 31.91
N GLU A 109 -28.22 26.31 32.82
CA GLU A 109 -28.46 26.43 34.27
C GLU A 109 -28.40 27.89 34.75
N GLU A 110 -27.71 28.79 34.03
CA GLU A 110 -27.65 30.23 34.35
C GLU A 110 -28.82 31.06 33.78
N THR A 111 -29.67 30.48 32.91
CA THR A 111 -30.81 31.16 32.28
C THR A 111 -32.20 30.76 32.82
N GLU A 112 -32.27 29.91 33.85
CA GLU A 112 -33.49 29.62 34.64
C GLU A 112 -33.53 30.40 35.97
#